data_AF-A0A1F7RF26-F1
#
_entry.id   AF-A0A1F7RF26-F1
#
_cell.length_a   1.000
_cell.length_b   1.000
_cell.length_c   1.000
_cell.angle_alpha   90.00
_cell.angle_beta   90.00
_cell.angle_gamma   90.00
#
_symmetry.space_group_name_H-M   'P 1'
#
loop_
_entity.id
_entity.type
_entity.pdbx_description
1 polymer ?
#
loop_
_entity_poly.entity_id
_entity_poly.type
_entity_poly.pdbx_seq_one_letter_code
_entity_poly.pdbx_strand_id
1 'polypeptide(L)'
;MVNKIELSALGAKKVIGSLLGFSKQNKPELNLIDINNTIKKVISLLKYKFESSNLRLETDLQDEMSLTMADENQMEQVFLNILNNSIQAIENKVGIISIRSFKKGETIFIQFTDNGLGIKEENLKRIFDPFFTTKQQGKGTGLGLSVCYGIIQNHNGKIYADSIEGEKTTFTIELPVKQNKAVKSKEDTKNEPEKAIKGKRILIIDDDQIIRELMEIILKKDHQVESVNSGEIALQRIKETNYDLIITDLRMPEIDGFKIYHWIKENKPGDEKKIIFTTGDTYEDKTKEFLKITQNLFIAKPFKITDFENIVKKFLTKF
;
A
#
# COMPACT_ATOMS: atom_id res chain seq x y z
N MET A 1 12.15 -25.01 22.59
CA MET A 1 11.27 -25.56 21.53
C MET A 1 10.32 -24.49 20.98
N VAL A 2 9.68 -23.67 21.84
CA VAL A 2 8.77 -22.58 21.47
C VAL A 2 9.38 -21.54 20.51
N ASN A 3 10.59 -21.03 20.77
CA ASN A 3 11.27 -20.09 19.85
C ASN A 3 11.51 -20.61 18.43
N LYS A 4 11.69 -21.93 18.26
CA LYS A 4 11.87 -22.54 16.92
C LYS A 4 10.57 -22.60 16.13
N ILE A 5 9.44 -22.81 16.82
CA ILE A 5 8.10 -22.83 16.21
C ILE A 5 7.71 -21.40 15.81
N GLU A 6 7.99 -20.41 16.66
CA GLU A 6 7.70 -19.01 16.39
C GLU A 6 8.53 -18.43 15.23
N LEU A 7 9.84 -18.72 15.19
CA LEU A 7 10.71 -18.37 14.06
C LEU A 7 10.25 -19.05 12.75
N SER A 8 9.81 -20.31 12.83
CA SER A 8 9.30 -21.03 11.66
C SER A 8 7.96 -20.47 11.18
N ALA A 9 7.08 -20.05 12.10
CA ALA A 9 5.80 -19.40 11.78
C ALA A 9 5.99 -18.00 11.17
N LEU A 10 6.96 -17.22 11.64
CA LEU A 10 7.34 -15.93 11.05
C LEU A 10 7.94 -16.10 9.65
N GLY A 11 8.78 -17.12 9.46
CA GLY A 11 9.31 -17.50 8.14
C GLY A 11 8.20 -17.91 7.17
N ALA A 12 7.27 -18.76 7.62
CA ALA A 12 6.11 -19.18 6.84
C ALA A 12 5.21 -18.00 6.48
N LYS A 13 4.93 -17.07 7.42
CA LYS A 13 4.17 -15.84 7.17
C LYS A 13 4.83 -14.96 6.10
N LYS A 14 6.17 -14.84 6.10
CA LYS A 14 6.91 -14.07 5.09
C LYS A 14 6.84 -14.72 3.70
N VAL A 15 6.92 -16.05 3.63
CA VAL A 15 6.79 -16.82 2.38
C VAL A 15 5.36 -16.77 1.86
N ILE A 16 4.35 -16.98 2.71
CA ILE A 16 2.93 -16.90 2.38
C ILE A 16 2.57 -15.47 1.95
N GLY A 17 3.06 -14.43 2.63
CA GLY A 17 2.86 -13.04 2.22
C GLY A 17 3.47 -12.73 0.86
N SER A 18 4.65 -13.28 0.57
CA SER A 18 5.30 -13.14 -0.74
C SER A 18 4.56 -13.90 -1.84
N LEU A 19 4.04 -15.11 -1.55
CA LEU A 19 3.22 -15.92 -2.47
C LEU A 19 1.84 -15.31 -2.70
N LEU A 20 1.20 -14.76 -1.68
CA LEU A 20 -0.06 -14.03 -1.79
C LEU A 20 0.12 -12.74 -2.60
N GLY A 21 1.24 -12.02 -2.43
CA GLY A 21 1.60 -10.88 -3.28
C GLY A 21 1.92 -11.26 -4.73
N PHE A 22 2.43 -12.47 -4.97
CA PHE A 22 2.65 -13.02 -6.31
C PHE A 22 1.33 -13.48 -6.97
N SER A 23 0.41 -14.07 -6.20
CA SER A 23 -0.88 -14.58 -6.66
C SER A 23 -1.93 -13.46 -6.86
N LYS A 24 -1.89 -12.42 -6.03
CA LYS A 24 -2.67 -11.19 -6.23
C LYS A 24 -1.92 -10.24 -7.16
N GLN A 25 -2.16 -10.36 -8.46
CA GLN A 25 -2.11 -9.19 -9.34
C GLN A 25 -3.22 -8.21 -8.94
N ASN A 26 -3.06 -7.53 -7.80
CA ASN A 26 -3.87 -6.35 -7.54
C ASN A 26 -3.49 -5.33 -8.61
N LYS A 27 -4.47 -4.83 -9.38
CA LYS A 27 -4.22 -3.73 -10.32
C LYS A 27 -3.59 -2.57 -9.53
N PRO A 28 -2.46 -2.00 -9.99
CA PRO A 28 -1.80 -0.92 -9.27
C PRO A 28 -2.76 0.28 -9.16
N GLU A 29 -2.84 0.85 -7.96
CA GLU A 29 -3.55 2.12 -7.75
C GLU A 29 -2.64 3.27 -8.19
N LEU A 30 -2.62 3.53 -9.50
CA LEU A 30 -1.75 4.53 -10.10
C LEU A 30 -2.20 5.94 -9.69
N ASN A 31 -1.35 6.64 -8.95
CA ASN A 31 -1.51 8.04 -8.59
C ASN A 31 -0.30 8.84 -9.09
N LEU A 32 -0.44 10.17 -9.19
CA LEU A 32 0.71 11.04 -9.43
C LEU A 32 1.58 11.07 -8.17
N ILE A 33 2.79 10.53 -8.27
CA ILE A 33 3.73 10.47 -7.16
C ILE A 33 5.07 11.12 -7.51
N ASP A 34 5.71 11.64 -6.47
CA ASP A 34 7.11 12.06 -6.51
C ASP A 34 8.00 10.91 -6.01
N ILE A 35 8.73 10.32 -6.96
CA ILE A 35 9.66 9.21 -6.71
C ILE A 35 10.72 9.56 -5.66
N ASN A 36 11.21 10.81 -5.62
CA ASN A 36 12.20 11.21 -4.62
C ASN A 36 11.62 11.18 -3.22
N ASN A 37 10.37 11.57 -3.03
CA ASN A 37 9.72 11.51 -1.72
C ASN A 37 9.54 10.06 -1.28
N THR A 38 9.17 9.16 -2.19
CA THR A 38 9.09 7.72 -1.90
C THR A 38 10.46 7.14 -1.52
N ILE A 39 11.53 7.50 -2.23
CA ILE A 39 12.91 7.10 -1.90
C ILE A 39 13.30 7.60 -0.50
N LYS A 40 13.08 8.89 -0.21
CA LYS A 40 13.39 9.51 1.10
C LYS A 40 12.62 8.83 2.24
N LYS A 41 11.34 8.49 2.03
CA LYS A 41 10.51 7.76 3.00
C LYS A 41 11.09 6.38 3.30
N VAL A 42 11.46 5.62 2.27
CA VAL A 42 12.10 4.30 2.43
C VAL A 42 13.45 4.39 3.14
N ILE A 43 14.27 5.38 2.81
CA ILE A 43 15.54 5.63 3.51
C ILE A 43 15.29 5.86 5.01
N SER A 44 14.27 6.64 5.36
CA SER A 44 13.95 6.93 6.77
C SER A 44 13.58 5.67 7.55
N LEU A 45 12.86 4.71 6.93
CA LEU A 45 12.53 3.41 7.52
C LEU A 45 13.75 2.54 7.80
N LEU A 46 14.81 2.70 7.00
CA LEU A 46 16.05 1.93 7.13
C LEU A 46 17.14 2.67 7.91
N LYS A 47 16.88 3.89 8.39
CA LYS A 47 17.87 4.76 9.06
C LYS A 47 18.59 4.06 10.19
N TYR A 48 17.86 3.37 11.07
CA TYR A 48 18.45 2.58 12.15
C TYR A 48 19.45 1.53 11.66
N LYS A 49 19.21 0.89 10.52
CA LYS A 49 20.14 -0.11 9.97
C LYS A 49 21.44 0.51 9.48
N PHE A 50 21.38 1.71 8.91
CA PHE A 50 22.56 2.45 8.49
C PHE A 50 23.35 2.99 9.69
N GLU A 51 22.67 3.43 10.76
CA GLU A 51 23.31 3.92 11.98
C GLU A 51 23.90 2.79 12.86
N SER A 52 23.29 1.60 12.85
CA SER A 52 23.74 0.44 13.64
C SER A 52 24.73 -0.47 12.90
N SER A 53 25.00 -0.21 11.63
CA SER A 53 25.91 -1.00 10.79
C SER A 53 27.02 -0.10 10.23
N ASN A 54 28.10 -0.68 9.73
CA ASN A 54 29.18 0.07 9.06
C ASN A 54 28.78 0.53 7.64
N LEU A 55 27.56 1.04 7.46
CA LEU A 55 26.98 1.36 6.16
C LEU A 55 26.84 2.88 5.99
N ARG A 56 27.42 3.41 4.92
CA ARG A 56 27.23 4.79 4.48
C ARG A 56 26.22 4.84 3.34
N LEU A 57 25.27 5.76 3.45
CA LEU A 57 24.29 6.03 2.41
C LEU A 57 24.65 7.34 1.71
N GLU A 58 24.72 7.31 0.39
CA GLU A 58 24.95 8.48 -0.46
C GLU A 58 23.76 8.67 -1.40
N THR A 59 23.30 9.91 -1.56
CA THR A 59 22.11 10.21 -2.37
C THR A 59 22.40 11.33 -3.36
N ASP A 60 22.14 11.09 -4.64
CA ASP A 60 22.15 12.07 -5.72
C ASP A 60 20.77 12.07 -6.38
N LEU A 61 19.83 12.78 -5.76
CA LEU A 61 18.44 12.83 -6.20
C LEU A 61 18.22 14.14 -6.96
N GLN A 62 18.00 14.07 -8.28
CA GLN A 62 17.73 15.26 -9.08
C GLN A 62 16.46 15.96 -8.57
N ASP A 63 16.57 17.26 -8.26
CA ASP A 63 15.43 18.09 -7.89
C ASP A 63 14.46 18.30 -9.06
N GLU A 64 13.19 18.57 -8.76
CA GLU A 64 12.14 18.85 -9.77
C GLU A 64 11.98 17.76 -10.85
N MET A 65 12.16 16.50 -10.48
CA MET A 65 11.74 15.40 -11.36
C MET A 65 10.24 15.49 -11.64
N SER A 66 9.85 15.19 -12.89
CA SER A 66 8.44 15.13 -13.25
C SER A 66 7.74 14.03 -12.46
N LEU A 67 6.52 14.32 -11.98
CA LEU A 67 5.67 13.33 -11.34
C LEU A 67 5.41 12.16 -12.30
N THR A 68 5.30 10.95 -11.75
CA THR A 68 4.96 9.75 -12.52
C THR A 68 3.70 9.10 -11.98
N MET A 69 2.97 8.40 -12.85
CA MET A 69 1.79 7.62 -12.48
C MET A 69 2.24 6.28 -11.93
N ALA A 70 2.26 6.13 -10.61
CA ALA A 70 2.63 4.88 -9.96
C ALA A 70 1.89 4.67 -8.63
N ASP A 71 1.81 3.40 -8.24
CA ASP A 71 1.35 2.98 -6.91
C ASP A 71 2.51 3.17 -5.92
N GLU A 72 2.37 4.15 -5.03
CA GLU A 72 3.40 4.51 -4.06
C GLU A 72 3.81 3.31 -3.18
N ASN A 73 2.84 2.52 -2.71
CA ASN A 73 3.11 1.38 -1.84
C ASN A 73 3.91 0.29 -2.58
N GLN A 74 3.59 0.06 -3.86
CA GLN A 74 4.34 -0.89 -4.68
C GLN A 74 5.76 -0.39 -4.99
N MET A 75 5.94 0.91 -5.22
CA MET A 75 7.27 1.51 -5.39
C MET A 75 8.09 1.41 -4.08
N GLU A 76 7.49 1.71 -2.93
CA GLU A 76 8.12 1.50 -1.62
C GLU A 76 8.60 0.06 -1.43
N GLN A 77 7.75 -0.91 -1.80
CA GLN A 77 8.09 -2.33 -1.74
C GLN A 77 9.28 -2.67 -2.63
N VAL A 78 9.34 -2.13 -3.86
CA VAL A 78 10.48 -2.32 -4.76
C VAL A 78 11.75 -1.77 -4.15
N PHE A 79 11.74 -0.52 -3.68
CA PHE A 79 12.92 0.14 -3.12
C PHE A 79 13.39 -0.54 -1.83
N LEU A 80 12.47 -0.92 -0.95
CA LEU A 80 12.79 -1.69 0.26
C LEU A 80 13.42 -3.04 -0.07
N ASN A 81 12.93 -3.76 -1.08
CA ASN A 81 13.50 -5.04 -1.48
C ASN A 81 14.93 -4.89 -2.01
N ILE A 82 15.16 -3.91 -2.89
CA ILE A 82 16.48 -3.64 -3.46
C ILE A 82 17.46 -3.22 -2.36
N LEU A 83 17.09 -2.26 -1.51
CA LEU A 83 17.96 -1.80 -0.42
C LEU A 83 18.26 -2.89 0.60
N ASN A 84 17.29 -3.74 0.95
CA ASN A 84 17.56 -4.88 1.83
C ASN A 84 18.49 -5.91 1.16
N ASN A 85 18.41 -6.10 -0.15
CA ASN A 85 19.35 -6.96 -0.88
C ASN A 85 20.76 -6.37 -0.87
N SER A 86 20.91 -5.07 -1.13
CA SER A 86 22.19 -4.36 -1.07
C SER A 86 22.82 -4.41 0.33
N ILE A 87 22.04 -4.15 1.39
CA ILE A 87 22.50 -4.26 2.79
C ILE A 87 23.00 -5.68 3.09
N GLN A 88 22.30 -6.70 2.60
CA GLN A 88 22.71 -8.10 2.80
C GLN A 88 23.95 -8.46 1.99
N ALA A 89 24.15 -7.88 0.80
CA ALA A 89 25.26 -8.18 -0.09
C ALA A 89 26.60 -7.59 0.39
N ILE A 90 26.58 -6.52 1.18
CA ILE A 90 27.80 -5.88 1.69
C ILE A 90 28.48 -6.72 2.78
N GLU A 91 27.73 -7.56 3.51
CA GLU A 91 28.19 -8.32 4.69
C GLU A 91 29.00 -7.44 5.68
N ASN A 92 29.72 -8.00 6.66
CA ASN A 92 30.30 -7.26 7.80
C ASN A 92 31.46 -6.27 7.47
N LYS A 93 31.49 -5.68 6.29
CA LYS A 93 32.47 -4.69 5.84
C LYS A 93 31.90 -3.27 5.90
N VAL A 94 32.78 -2.28 5.73
CA VAL A 94 32.33 -0.90 5.50
C VAL A 94 31.68 -0.83 4.12
N GLY A 95 30.38 -0.58 4.11
CA GLY A 95 29.57 -0.55 2.91
C GLY A 95 29.20 0.85 2.47
N ILE A 96 29.08 1.04 1.17
CA ILE A 96 28.51 2.24 0.57
C ILE A 96 27.33 1.80 -0.27
N ILE A 97 26.17 2.36 0.02
CA ILE A 97 24.99 2.29 -0.86
C ILE A 97 24.77 3.69 -1.41
N SER A 98 24.71 3.80 -2.72
CA SER A 98 24.45 5.06 -3.44
C SER A 98 23.11 4.96 -4.16
N ILE A 99 22.26 5.96 -3.97
CA ILE A 99 20.95 6.07 -4.63
C ILE A 99 20.99 7.29 -5.53
N ARG A 100 20.74 7.07 -6.82
CA ARG A 100 20.66 8.13 -7.81
C ARG A 100 19.30 8.16 -8.46
N SER A 101 18.72 9.33 -8.62
CA SER A 101 17.52 9.50 -9.43
C SER A 101 17.68 10.66 -10.39
N PHE A 102 17.30 10.47 -11.65
CA PHE A 102 17.38 11.50 -12.69
C PHE A 102 16.37 11.25 -13.79
N LYS A 103 16.02 12.32 -14.51
CA LYS A 103 15.14 12.26 -15.68
C LYS A 103 15.94 12.43 -16.96
N LYS A 104 15.71 11.55 -17.95
CA LYS A 104 16.24 11.70 -19.31
C LYS A 104 15.10 11.52 -20.31
N GLY A 105 14.76 12.58 -21.04
CA GLY A 105 13.61 12.57 -21.95
C GLY A 105 12.29 12.35 -21.19
N GLU A 106 11.51 11.35 -21.59
CA GLU A 106 10.25 10.95 -20.95
C GLU A 106 10.45 9.76 -20.00
N THR A 107 11.65 9.57 -19.44
CA THR A 107 11.93 8.43 -18.55
C THR A 107 12.63 8.89 -17.29
N ILE A 108 12.14 8.42 -16.15
CA ILE A 108 12.78 8.54 -14.84
C ILE A 108 13.66 7.31 -14.64
N PHE A 109 14.91 7.56 -14.28
CA PHE A 109 15.88 6.54 -13.91
C PHE A 109 16.08 6.58 -12.40
N ILE A 110 16.05 5.42 -11.77
CA ILE A 110 16.35 5.24 -10.35
C ILE A 110 17.40 4.14 -10.25
N GLN A 111 18.55 4.48 -9.68
CA GLN A 111 19.68 3.57 -9.57
C GLN A 111 20.03 3.35 -8.10
N PHE A 112 20.16 2.09 -7.72
CA PHE A 112 20.65 1.67 -6.41
C PHE A 112 21.96 0.92 -6.63
N THR A 113 23.06 1.48 -6.16
CA THR A 113 24.39 0.88 -6.29
C THR A 113 24.96 0.52 -4.93
N ASP A 114 25.42 -0.71 -4.77
CA ASP A 114 26.16 -1.17 -3.59
C ASP A 114 27.56 -1.65 -3.96
N ASN A 115 28.48 -1.58 -2.99
CA ASN A 115 29.83 -2.14 -3.10
C ASN A 115 29.94 -3.54 -2.45
N GLY A 116 28.87 -4.34 -2.54
CA GLY A 116 28.82 -5.66 -1.94
C GLY A 116 29.53 -6.74 -2.76
N LEU A 117 29.23 -8.00 -2.46
CA LEU A 117 29.81 -9.18 -3.10
C LEU A 117 29.57 -9.28 -4.62
N GLY A 118 28.71 -8.45 -5.19
CA GLY A 118 28.33 -8.53 -6.60
C GLY A 118 27.53 -9.81 -6.93
N ILE A 119 27.20 -9.95 -8.21
CA ILE A 119 26.43 -11.05 -8.77
C ILE A 119 27.22 -11.63 -9.94
N LYS A 120 27.43 -12.95 -9.93
CA LYS A 120 28.03 -13.67 -11.05
C LYS A 120 27.28 -13.42 -12.35
N GLU A 121 28.00 -13.25 -13.45
CA GLU A 121 27.42 -12.97 -14.78
C GLU A 121 26.39 -14.03 -15.20
N GLU A 122 26.67 -15.31 -14.92
CA GLU A 122 25.76 -16.44 -15.18
C GLU A 122 24.40 -16.31 -14.47
N ASN A 123 24.36 -15.63 -13.33
CA ASN A 123 23.17 -15.48 -12.50
C ASN A 123 22.37 -14.22 -12.85
N LEU A 124 22.98 -13.18 -13.46
CA LEU A 124 22.32 -11.91 -13.77
C LEU A 124 21.04 -12.08 -14.58
N LYS A 125 20.99 -13.07 -15.49
CA LYS A 125 19.80 -13.35 -16.31
C LYS A 125 18.64 -13.97 -15.53
N ARG A 126 18.93 -14.54 -14.35
CA ARG A 126 18.00 -15.35 -13.56
C ARG A 126 17.60 -14.70 -12.23
N ILE A 127 18.21 -13.57 -11.86
CA ILE A 127 17.93 -12.91 -10.57
C ILE A 127 16.48 -12.47 -10.39
N PHE A 128 15.74 -12.32 -11.49
CA PHE A 128 14.32 -11.97 -11.48
C PHE A 128 13.40 -13.21 -11.62
N ASP A 129 13.96 -14.41 -11.81
CA ASP A 129 13.19 -15.64 -11.88
C ASP A 129 12.59 -15.96 -10.50
N PRO A 130 11.31 -16.36 -10.44
CA PRO A 130 10.71 -16.78 -9.18
C PRO A 130 11.49 -17.93 -8.53
N PHE A 131 11.66 -17.85 -7.21
CA PHE A 131 12.36 -18.83 -6.36
C PHE A 131 13.88 -18.95 -6.60
N PHE A 132 14.45 -18.16 -7.51
CA PHE A 132 15.89 -18.12 -7.70
C PHE A 132 16.59 -17.40 -6.54
N THR A 133 17.56 -18.07 -5.91
CA THR A 133 18.36 -17.49 -4.83
C THR A 133 19.71 -18.19 -4.75
N THR A 134 20.77 -17.42 -4.53
CA THR A 134 22.13 -17.92 -4.27
C THR A 134 22.43 -18.08 -2.78
N LYS A 135 21.46 -17.72 -1.91
CA LYS A 135 21.60 -17.74 -0.44
C LYS A 135 21.38 -19.15 0.13
N GLN A 136 21.99 -19.42 1.30
CA GLN A 136 21.79 -20.67 2.05
C GLN A 136 20.30 -20.98 2.25
N GLN A 137 19.97 -22.27 2.28
CA GLN A 137 18.61 -22.77 2.41
C GLN A 137 17.90 -22.14 3.63
N GLY A 138 16.77 -21.48 3.39
CA GLY A 138 15.99 -20.78 4.43
C GLY A 138 16.35 -19.31 4.69
N LYS A 139 17.46 -18.78 4.14
CA LYS A 139 17.84 -17.36 4.29
C LYS A 139 17.36 -16.44 3.15
N GLY A 140 16.83 -17.00 2.07
CA GLY A 140 16.27 -16.26 0.95
C GLY A 140 15.08 -16.99 0.37
N THR A 141 13.95 -16.29 0.19
CA THR A 141 12.74 -16.86 -0.42
C THR A 141 12.82 -16.93 -1.94
N GLY A 142 13.78 -16.23 -2.55
CA GLY A 142 13.92 -16.13 -4.01
C GLY A 142 12.76 -15.39 -4.70
N LEU A 143 11.88 -14.74 -3.94
CA LEU A 143 10.69 -14.06 -4.47
C LEU A 143 10.82 -12.52 -4.51
N GLY A 144 11.81 -11.95 -3.81
CA GLY A 144 11.90 -10.49 -3.65
C GLY A 144 12.07 -9.75 -4.98
N LEU A 145 13.05 -10.17 -5.79
CA LEU A 145 13.33 -9.53 -7.07
C LEU A 145 12.31 -9.90 -8.16
N SER A 146 11.74 -11.11 -8.14
CA SER A 146 10.66 -11.47 -9.06
C SER A 146 9.40 -10.63 -8.83
N VAL A 147 9.10 -10.30 -7.58
CA VAL A 147 8.03 -9.36 -7.23
C VAL A 147 8.36 -7.94 -7.71
N CYS A 148 9.61 -7.48 -7.54
CA CYS A 148 10.04 -6.20 -8.08
C CYS A 148 9.85 -6.13 -9.60
N TYR A 149 10.22 -7.19 -10.32
CA TYR A 149 10.03 -7.30 -11.76
C TYR A 149 8.55 -7.16 -12.15
N GLY A 150 7.66 -7.93 -11.52
CA GLY A 150 6.22 -7.85 -11.79
C GLY A 150 5.63 -6.46 -11.51
N ILE A 151 6.00 -5.84 -10.38
CA ILE A 151 5.56 -4.48 -10.03
C ILE A 151 6.00 -3.49 -11.10
N ILE A 152 7.29 -3.47 -11.47
CA ILE A 152 7.81 -2.51 -12.43
C ILE A 152 7.21 -2.71 -13.83
N GLN A 153 6.99 -3.95 -14.26
CA GLN A 153 6.28 -4.24 -15.52
C GLN A 153 4.83 -3.73 -15.51
N ASN A 154 4.10 -3.90 -14.39
CA ASN A 154 2.74 -3.37 -14.23
C ASN A 154 2.67 -1.84 -14.25
N HIS A 155 3.81 -1.16 -14.07
CA HIS A 155 3.98 0.28 -14.17
C HIS A 155 4.53 0.74 -15.54
N ASN A 156 4.53 -0.15 -16.54
CA ASN A 156 5.13 0.08 -17.86
C ASN A 156 6.62 0.48 -17.79
N GLY A 157 7.31 0.07 -16.72
CA GLY A 157 8.72 0.34 -16.52
C GLY A 157 9.61 -0.84 -16.89
N LYS A 158 10.92 -0.66 -16.70
CA LYS A 158 11.92 -1.72 -16.81
C LYS A 158 12.77 -1.75 -15.55
N ILE A 159 13.19 -2.95 -15.17
CA ILE A 159 14.17 -3.14 -14.10
C ILE A 159 15.24 -4.11 -14.59
N TYR A 160 16.50 -3.77 -14.36
CA TYR A 160 17.65 -4.60 -14.69
C TYR A 160 18.77 -4.36 -13.69
N ALA A 161 19.81 -5.21 -13.74
CA ALA A 161 20.97 -5.07 -12.87
C ALA A 161 22.25 -5.26 -13.67
N ASP A 162 23.23 -4.43 -13.36
CA ASP A 162 24.62 -4.54 -13.80
C ASP A 162 25.48 -4.85 -12.58
N SER A 163 26.39 -5.83 -12.66
CA SER A 163 27.20 -6.22 -11.51
C SER A 163 28.57 -6.73 -11.92
N ILE A 164 29.55 -6.47 -11.07
CA ILE A 164 30.89 -7.04 -11.13
C ILE A 164 31.06 -7.86 -9.85
N GLU A 165 31.28 -9.17 -10.00
CA GLU A 165 31.48 -10.08 -8.86
C GLU A 165 32.65 -9.60 -8.00
N GLY A 166 32.43 -9.52 -6.69
CA GLY A 166 33.39 -9.04 -5.70
C GLY A 166 33.52 -7.52 -5.56
N GLU A 167 32.89 -6.74 -6.43
CA GLU A 167 33.03 -5.27 -6.45
C GLU A 167 31.74 -4.51 -6.18
N LYS A 168 30.71 -4.68 -7.03
CA LYS A 168 29.49 -3.87 -6.96
C LYS A 168 28.29 -4.46 -7.67
N THR A 169 27.10 -4.02 -7.27
CA THR A 169 25.85 -4.26 -7.98
C THR A 169 25.11 -2.94 -8.16
N THR A 170 24.59 -2.68 -9.35
CA THR A 170 23.72 -1.54 -9.66
C THR A 170 22.40 -2.07 -10.19
N PHE A 171 21.32 -1.88 -9.43
CA PHE A 171 19.96 -2.06 -9.93
C PHE A 171 19.47 -0.76 -10.56
N THR A 172 19.01 -0.81 -11.79
CA THR A 172 18.41 0.34 -12.50
C THR A 172 16.94 0.08 -12.77
N ILE A 173 16.11 1.05 -12.40
CA ILE A 173 14.67 1.09 -12.70
C ILE A 173 14.43 2.25 -13.67
N GLU A 174 13.72 1.96 -14.75
CA GLU A 174 13.20 2.92 -15.71
C GLU A 174 11.69 3.02 -15.56
N LEU A 175 11.16 4.24 -15.34
CA LEU A 175 9.73 4.50 -15.31
C LEU A 175 9.37 5.57 -16.34
N PRO A 176 8.31 5.37 -17.16
CA PRO A 176 7.88 6.39 -18.10
C PRO A 176 7.27 7.58 -17.36
N VAL A 177 7.69 8.79 -17.72
CA VAL A 177 7.03 10.03 -17.32
C VAL A 177 5.76 10.16 -18.14
N LYS A 178 4.60 9.80 -17.56
CA LYS A 178 3.33 10.16 -18.19
C LYS A 178 3.02 11.63 -17.90
N GLN A 179 3.46 12.51 -18.80
CA GLN A 179 2.93 13.87 -18.86
C GLN A 179 1.47 13.78 -19.32
N ASN A 180 0.60 14.50 -18.62
CA ASN A 180 -0.79 14.63 -18.98
C ASN A 180 -0.88 15.33 -20.35
N LYS A 181 -1.12 14.58 -21.44
CA LYS A 181 -1.49 15.17 -22.73
C LYS A 181 -2.98 15.50 -22.70
N ALA A 182 -3.25 16.81 -22.68
CA ALA A 182 -4.53 17.53 -22.76
C ALA A 182 -5.41 17.45 -21.49
N VAL A 183 -5.86 18.57 -20.90
CA VAL A 183 -6.48 19.72 -21.57
C VAL A 183 -5.98 21.05 -20.99
N LYS A 184 -5.25 21.83 -21.81
CA LYS A 184 -5.28 23.28 -21.73
C LYS A 184 -6.65 23.74 -22.25
N SER A 185 -7.56 24.03 -21.34
CA SER A 185 -8.52 25.11 -21.52
C SER A 185 -9.05 25.53 -20.17
N LYS A 186 -8.61 26.75 -19.79
CA LYS A 186 -9.05 27.60 -18.69
C LYS A 186 -8.42 27.32 -17.33
N GLU A 187 -7.17 27.78 -17.21
CA GLU A 187 -6.78 28.53 -16.01
C GLU A 187 -7.67 29.77 -15.90
N ASP A 188 -8.38 29.85 -14.79
CA ASP A 188 -8.58 31.02 -13.93
C ASP A 188 -9.96 30.93 -13.29
N THR A 189 -10.03 30.27 -12.14
CA THR A 189 -10.51 30.94 -10.93
C THR A 189 -10.25 30.09 -9.69
N LYS A 190 -9.34 30.63 -8.88
CA LYS A 190 -9.28 30.56 -7.42
C LYS A 190 -8.84 29.24 -6.79
N ASN A 191 -7.62 29.33 -6.24
CA ASN A 191 -7.36 28.92 -4.86
C ASN A 191 -8.59 29.21 -3.98
N GLU A 192 -9.37 28.18 -3.68
CA GLU A 192 -10.08 28.10 -2.42
C GLU A 192 -9.39 27.00 -1.60
N PRO A 193 -9.14 27.22 -0.29
CA PRO A 193 -8.63 26.16 0.56
C PRO A 193 -9.60 24.98 0.47
N GLU A 194 -9.11 23.76 0.20
CA GLU A 194 -9.89 22.54 0.38
C GLU A 194 -10.51 22.61 1.78
N LYS A 195 -11.82 22.92 1.84
CA LYS A 195 -12.52 23.01 3.12
C LYS A 195 -12.38 21.65 3.78
N ALA A 196 -11.68 21.61 4.91
CA ALA A 196 -11.72 20.47 5.80
C ALA A 196 -13.20 20.20 6.11
N ILE A 197 -13.74 19.09 5.59
CA ILE A 197 -15.12 18.68 5.86
C ILE A 197 -15.14 18.29 7.33
N LYS A 198 -15.74 19.13 8.17
CA LYS A 198 -15.85 18.90 9.63
C LYS A 198 -17.31 18.83 10.04
N GLY A 199 -17.59 18.09 11.12
CA GLY A 199 -18.90 18.06 11.77
C GLY A 199 -19.95 17.12 11.19
N LYS A 200 -19.59 16.25 10.24
CA LYS A 200 -20.46 15.16 9.75
C LYS A 200 -20.82 14.18 10.87
N ARG A 201 -22.02 13.59 10.83
CA ARG A 201 -22.47 12.54 11.75
C ARG A 201 -22.19 11.18 11.16
N ILE A 202 -21.35 10.40 11.82
CA ILE A 202 -20.88 9.09 11.36
C ILE A 202 -21.30 8.02 12.36
N LEU A 203 -21.94 6.95 11.87
CA LEU A 203 -22.22 5.76 12.67
C LEU A 203 -21.21 4.65 12.32
N ILE A 204 -20.56 4.09 13.33
CA ILE A 204 -19.66 2.93 13.20
C ILE A 204 -20.34 1.71 13.81
N ILE A 205 -20.39 0.61 13.06
CA ILE A 205 -21.06 -0.64 13.44
C ILE A 205 -20.05 -1.78 13.27
N ASP A 206 -19.51 -2.28 14.37
CA ASP A 206 -18.49 -3.32 14.37
C ASP A 206 -18.53 -4.06 15.71
N ASP A 207 -18.57 -5.40 15.70
CA ASP A 207 -18.59 -6.19 16.93
C ASP A 207 -17.20 -6.29 17.58
N ASP A 208 -16.13 -6.10 16.80
CA ASP A 208 -14.76 -6.03 17.31
C ASP A 208 -14.51 -4.68 18.02
N GLN A 209 -14.33 -4.75 19.33
CA GLN A 209 -14.08 -3.58 20.18
C GLN A 209 -12.83 -2.80 19.76
N ILE A 210 -11.74 -3.48 19.40
CA ILE A 210 -10.47 -2.83 19.10
C ILE A 210 -10.58 -2.07 17.77
N ILE A 211 -11.18 -2.69 16.75
CA ILE A 211 -11.36 -2.06 15.45
C ILE A 211 -12.34 -0.88 15.56
N ARG A 212 -13.44 -1.04 16.31
CA ARG A 212 -14.41 0.03 16.58
C ARG A 212 -13.76 1.24 17.26
N GLU A 213 -13.01 1.02 18.34
CA GLU A 213 -12.30 2.07 19.07
C GLU A 213 -11.26 2.78 18.19
N LEU A 214 -10.52 2.03 17.37
CA LEU A 214 -9.57 2.61 16.41
C LEU A 214 -10.25 3.55 15.42
N MET A 215 -11.34 3.10 14.77
CA MET A 215 -12.09 3.91 13.81
C MET A 215 -12.69 5.16 14.47
N GLU A 216 -13.17 5.01 15.70
CA GLU A 216 -13.72 6.10 16.50
C GLU A 216 -12.66 7.16 16.84
N ILE A 217 -11.46 6.74 17.26
CA ILE A 217 -10.33 7.65 17.55
C ILE A 217 -9.94 8.46 16.30
N ILE A 218 -9.87 7.79 15.14
CA ILE A 218 -9.49 8.43 13.88
C ILE A 218 -10.51 9.50 13.47
N LEU A 219 -11.81 9.18 13.52
CA LEU A 219 -12.85 10.05 12.97
C LEU A 219 -13.34 11.14 13.94
N LYS A 220 -13.25 10.93 15.26
CA LYS A 220 -13.68 11.93 16.26
C LYS A 220 -12.92 13.24 16.20
N LYS A 221 -11.73 13.25 15.59
CA LYS A 221 -10.92 14.46 15.44
C LYS A 221 -11.64 15.54 14.63
N ASP A 222 -12.45 15.14 13.65
CA ASP A 222 -13.09 16.06 12.69
C ASP A 222 -14.61 15.89 12.59
N HIS A 223 -15.19 14.84 13.17
CA HIS A 223 -16.60 14.45 12.99
C HIS A 223 -17.31 14.10 14.30
N GLN A 224 -18.65 14.12 14.27
CA GLN A 224 -19.49 13.57 15.33
C GLN A 224 -19.63 12.07 15.08
N VAL A 225 -18.99 11.26 15.93
CA VAL A 225 -18.95 9.81 15.76
C VAL A 225 -19.75 9.14 16.86
N GLU A 226 -20.64 8.25 16.45
CA GLU A 226 -21.34 7.30 17.31
C GLU A 226 -20.92 5.89 16.92
N SER A 227 -20.65 5.03 17.90
CA SER A 227 -20.23 3.65 17.65
C SER A 227 -21.13 2.67 18.40
N VAL A 228 -21.46 1.55 17.76
CA VAL A 228 -22.30 0.49 18.31
C VAL A 228 -21.69 -0.87 17.97
N ASN A 229 -21.98 -1.88 18.78
CA ASN A 229 -21.38 -3.21 18.66
C ASN A 229 -22.29 -4.29 18.07
N SER A 230 -23.54 -3.96 17.70
CA SER A 230 -24.49 -4.91 17.13
C SER A 230 -25.39 -4.26 16.09
N GLY A 231 -25.83 -5.06 15.13
CA GLY A 231 -26.76 -4.62 14.10
C GLY A 231 -28.14 -4.24 14.64
N GLU A 232 -28.58 -4.84 15.76
CA GLU A 232 -29.87 -4.49 16.38
C GLU A 232 -29.87 -3.05 16.90
N ILE A 233 -28.85 -2.69 17.68
CA ILE A 233 -28.68 -1.32 18.19
C ILE A 233 -28.48 -0.36 17.02
N ALA A 234 -27.71 -0.76 16.00
CA ALA A 234 -27.52 0.06 14.81
C ALA A 234 -28.85 0.41 14.12
N LEU A 235 -29.74 -0.56 13.89
CA LEU A 235 -31.03 -0.30 13.26
C LEU A 235 -31.93 0.60 14.11
N GLN A 236 -31.88 0.50 15.44
CA GLN A 236 -32.59 1.43 16.33
C GLN A 236 -32.07 2.86 16.14
N ARG A 237 -30.74 3.05 16.16
CA ARG A 237 -30.12 4.37 15.96
C ARG A 237 -30.40 4.95 14.58
N ILE A 238 -30.33 4.13 13.52
CA ILE A 238 -30.61 4.55 12.15
C ILE A 238 -32.08 4.96 11.98
N LYS A 239 -33.03 4.37 12.71
CA LYS A 239 -34.44 4.82 12.68
C LYS A 239 -34.57 6.25 13.22
N GLU A 240 -33.95 6.52 14.35
CA GLU A 240 -34.13 7.76 15.12
C GLU A 240 -33.27 8.93 14.59
N THR A 241 -32.12 8.63 14.01
CA THR A 241 -31.11 9.62 13.63
C THR A 241 -30.74 9.50 12.15
N ASN A 242 -30.43 10.63 11.52
CA ASN A 242 -29.87 10.66 10.17
C ASN A 242 -28.35 10.79 10.27
N TYR A 243 -27.65 9.89 9.57
CA TYR A 243 -26.20 9.90 9.46
C TYR A 243 -25.77 10.35 8.06
N ASP A 244 -24.65 11.05 8.00
CA ASP A 244 -23.99 11.43 6.74
C ASP A 244 -23.19 10.26 6.16
N LEU A 245 -22.73 9.35 7.04
CA LEU A 245 -21.97 8.15 6.69
C LEU A 245 -22.26 7.05 7.72
N ILE A 246 -22.46 5.83 7.24
CA ILE A 246 -22.56 4.62 8.05
C ILE A 246 -21.42 3.70 7.65
N ILE A 247 -20.58 3.29 8.60
CA ILE A 247 -19.51 2.32 8.40
C ILE A 247 -19.94 1.04 9.11
N THR A 248 -20.08 -0.07 8.40
CA THR A 248 -20.58 -1.33 8.98
C THR A 248 -19.73 -2.52 8.59
N ASP A 249 -19.43 -3.40 9.54
CA ASP A 249 -18.94 -4.74 9.20
C ASP A 249 -20.01 -5.52 8.42
N LEU A 250 -19.56 -6.22 7.38
CA LEU A 250 -20.37 -7.16 6.62
C LEU A 250 -20.68 -8.43 7.39
N ARG A 251 -19.87 -8.80 8.38
CA ARG A 251 -20.04 -10.02 9.16
C ARG A 251 -20.18 -9.63 10.63
N MET A 252 -21.39 -9.76 11.16
CA MET A 252 -21.68 -9.61 12.58
C MET A 252 -22.73 -10.64 13.00
N PRO A 253 -22.77 -11.05 14.28
CA PRO A 253 -23.82 -11.91 14.82
C PRO A 253 -25.22 -11.31 14.63
N GLU A 254 -26.21 -12.19 14.43
CA GLU A 254 -27.66 -11.90 14.34
C GLU A 254 -28.07 -11.01 13.15
N ILE A 255 -27.62 -9.75 13.15
CA ILE A 255 -27.89 -8.74 12.13
C ILE A 255 -26.56 -8.29 11.53
N ASP A 256 -26.30 -8.71 10.30
CA ASP A 256 -25.07 -8.43 9.55
C ASP A 256 -25.22 -7.19 8.64
N GLY A 257 -24.11 -6.73 8.07
CA GLY A 257 -24.11 -5.56 7.18
C GLY A 257 -24.98 -5.71 5.93
N PHE A 258 -25.22 -6.94 5.46
CA PHE A 258 -26.13 -7.23 4.35
C PHE A 258 -27.57 -6.90 4.74
N LYS A 259 -28.02 -7.40 5.90
CA LYS A 259 -29.36 -7.12 6.43
C LYS A 259 -29.55 -5.63 6.72
N ILE A 260 -28.53 -4.97 7.27
CA ILE A 260 -28.57 -3.52 7.53
C ILE A 260 -28.75 -2.73 6.23
N TYR A 261 -27.98 -3.06 5.17
CA TYR A 261 -28.12 -2.43 3.87
C TYR A 261 -29.53 -2.59 3.29
N HIS A 262 -30.06 -3.81 3.28
CA HIS A 262 -31.40 -4.07 2.74
C HIS A 262 -32.48 -3.35 3.54
N TRP A 263 -32.37 -3.36 4.87
CA TRP A 263 -33.29 -2.63 5.72
C TRP A 263 -33.27 -1.13 5.43
N ILE A 264 -32.07 -0.51 5.29
CA ILE A 264 -31.94 0.91 4.95
C ILE A 264 -32.55 1.19 3.58
N LYS A 265 -32.27 0.35 2.57
CA LYS A 265 -32.79 0.52 1.22
C LYS A 265 -34.33 0.50 1.17
N GLU A 266 -34.95 -0.32 2.01
CA GLU A 266 -36.41 -0.44 2.11
C GLU A 266 -37.05 0.69 2.93
N ASN A 267 -36.41 1.12 4.03
CA ASN A 267 -37.03 2.02 5.02
C ASN A 267 -36.55 3.47 4.93
N LYS A 268 -35.36 3.72 4.36
CA LYS A 268 -34.77 5.04 4.10
C LYS A 268 -34.11 5.08 2.70
N PRO A 269 -34.89 5.01 1.61
CA PRO A 269 -34.34 4.97 0.26
C PRO A 269 -33.43 6.17 -0.04
N GLY A 270 -32.24 5.90 -0.56
CA GLY A 270 -31.17 6.87 -0.80
C GLY A 270 -30.06 6.80 0.25
N ASP A 271 -30.37 6.47 1.50
CA ASP A 271 -29.37 6.36 2.57
C ASP A 271 -28.51 5.11 2.44
N GLU A 272 -28.93 4.10 1.67
CA GLU A 272 -28.11 2.91 1.40
C GLU A 272 -26.81 3.27 0.66
N LYS A 273 -26.79 4.41 -0.04
CA LYS A 273 -25.60 4.95 -0.71
C LYS A 273 -24.61 5.60 0.25
N LYS A 274 -25.04 5.84 1.50
CA LYS A 274 -24.22 6.40 2.58
C LYS A 274 -23.43 5.36 3.36
N ILE A 275 -23.37 4.13 2.85
CA ILE A 275 -22.76 3.01 3.55
C ILE A 275 -21.36 2.74 3.00
N ILE A 276 -20.39 2.59 3.90
CA ILE A 276 -19.09 1.97 3.64
C ILE A 276 -19.05 0.64 4.40
N PHE A 277 -18.67 -0.42 3.70
CA PHE A 277 -18.56 -1.74 4.30
C PHE A 277 -17.15 -2.02 4.82
N THR A 278 -17.00 -2.65 5.97
CA THR A 278 -15.74 -3.29 6.40
C THR A 278 -15.88 -4.80 6.23
N THR A 279 -14.83 -5.50 5.79
CA THR A 279 -14.93 -6.95 5.53
C THR A 279 -13.60 -7.68 5.62
N GLY A 280 -13.57 -8.82 6.31
CA GLY A 280 -12.44 -9.76 6.31
C GLY A 280 -12.46 -10.74 5.13
N ASP A 281 -13.64 -10.98 4.53
CA ASP A 281 -13.90 -12.11 3.62
C ASP A 281 -14.18 -11.65 2.19
N THR A 282 -13.26 -10.87 1.62
CA THR A 282 -13.37 -10.37 0.23
C THR A 282 -13.30 -11.47 -0.84
N TYR A 283 -13.04 -12.73 -0.47
CA TYR A 283 -12.95 -13.87 -1.40
C TYR A 283 -14.24 -14.65 -1.56
N GLU A 284 -15.17 -14.53 -0.62
CA GLU A 284 -16.44 -15.25 -0.63
C GLU A 284 -17.33 -14.73 -1.77
N ASP A 285 -17.83 -15.63 -2.62
CA ASP A 285 -18.54 -15.25 -3.85
C ASP A 285 -19.76 -14.38 -3.55
N LYS A 286 -20.49 -14.69 -2.47
CA LYS A 286 -21.63 -13.91 -1.98
C LYS A 286 -21.24 -12.46 -1.64
N THR A 287 -20.08 -12.25 -1.01
CA THR A 287 -19.58 -10.92 -0.63
C THR A 287 -19.16 -10.12 -1.86
N LYS A 288 -18.44 -10.75 -2.79
CA LYS A 288 -18.03 -10.11 -4.06
C LYS A 288 -19.22 -9.69 -4.90
N GLU A 289 -20.20 -10.59 -5.05
CA GLU A 289 -21.40 -10.34 -5.83
C GLU A 289 -22.20 -9.19 -5.23
N PHE A 290 -22.39 -9.20 -3.91
CA PHE A 290 -23.09 -8.14 -3.21
C PHE A 290 -22.40 -6.77 -3.38
N LEU A 291 -21.10 -6.67 -3.14
CA LEU A 291 -20.37 -5.40 -3.30
C LEU A 291 -20.40 -4.89 -4.75
N LYS A 292 -20.41 -5.80 -5.73
CA LYS A 292 -20.55 -5.46 -7.15
C LYS A 292 -21.94 -4.91 -7.47
N ILE A 293 -22.99 -5.48 -6.87
CA ILE A 293 -24.38 -5.04 -7.07
C ILE A 293 -24.64 -3.70 -6.39
N THR A 294 -24.17 -3.52 -5.16
CA THR A 294 -24.48 -2.32 -4.37
C THR A 294 -23.66 -1.10 -4.79
N GLN A 295 -22.46 -1.31 -5.35
CA GLN A 295 -21.49 -0.26 -5.74
C GLN A 295 -21.06 0.65 -4.59
N ASN A 296 -21.34 0.26 -3.34
CA ASN A 296 -20.84 0.94 -2.15
C ASN A 296 -19.33 0.76 -2.03
N LEU A 297 -18.68 1.75 -1.39
CA LEU A 297 -17.27 1.60 -1.03
C LEU A 297 -17.13 0.54 0.07
N PHE A 298 -15.98 -0.12 0.10
CA PHE A 298 -15.64 -1.05 1.16
C PHE A 298 -14.17 -0.96 1.53
N ILE A 299 -13.85 -1.44 2.73
CA ILE A 299 -12.52 -1.48 3.33
C ILE A 299 -12.26 -2.93 3.74
N ALA A 300 -11.17 -3.50 3.23
CA ALA A 300 -10.78 -4.86 3.61
C ALA A 300 -10.07 -4.85 4.98
N LYS A 301 -10.49 -5.71 5.89
CA LYS A 301 -9.82 -5.97 7.17
C LYS A 301 -8.69 -7.01 6.97
N PRO A 302 -7.50 -6.84 7.57
CA PRO A 302 -7.04 -5.64 8.29
C PRO A 302 -6.71 -4.49 7.33
N PHE A 303 -6.97 -3.25 7.75
CA PHE A 303 -6.69 -2.03 6.99
C PHE A 303 -5.64 -1.14 7.68
N LYS A 304 -4.92 -0.34 6.89
CA LYS A 304 -4.07 0.74 7.43
C LYS A 304 -4.94 1.94 7.79
N ILE A 305 -4.52 2.72 8.78
CA ILE A 305 -5.19 3.97 9.20
C ILE A 305 -5.36 4.93 8.02
N THR A 306 -4.32 5.09 7.19
CA THR A 306 -4.33 5.97 6.03
C THR A 306 -5.36 5.56 4.98
N ASP A 307 -5.53 4.26 4.76
CA ASP A 307 -6.47 3.74 3.75
C ASP A 307 -7.91 4.00 4.19
N PHE A 308 -8.18 3.81 5.49
CA PHE A 308 -9.44 4.14 6.13
C PHE A 308 -9.75 5.64 6.05
N GLU A 309 -8.81 6.51 6.45
CA GLU A 309 -8.96 7.97 6.37
C GLU A 309 -9.23 8.44 4.93
N ASN A 310 -8.48 7.91 3.96
CA ASN A 310 -8.64 8.28 2.55
C ASN A 310 -10.00 7.86 1.99
N ILE A 311 -10.47 6.66 2.31
CA ILE A 311 -11.79 6.18 1.86
C ILE A 311 -12.91 7.00 2.48
N VAL A 312 -12.82 7.32 3.78
CA VAL A 312 -13.81 8.16 4.46
C VAL A 312 -13.79 9.59 3.90
N LYS A 313 -12.60 10.19 3.71
CA LYS A 313 -12.45 11.53 3.10
C LYS A 313 -13.05 11.53 1.69
N LYS A 314 -12.69 10.57 0.85
CA LYS A 314 -13.20 10.41 -0.53
C LYS A 314 -14.72 10.29 -0.54
N PHE A 315 -15.29 9.53 0.39
CA PHE A 315 -16.73 9.37 0.52
C PHE A 315 -17.40 10.71 0.86
N LEU A 316 -16.91 11.38 1.91
CA LEU A 316 -17.51 12.62 2.41
C LEU A 316 -17.33 13.82 1.46
N THR A 317 -16.33 13.79 0.57
CA THR A 317 -16.15 14.82 -0.47
C THR A 317 -17.08 14.67 -1.68
N LYS A 318 -17.73 13.51 -1.83
CA LYS A 318 -18.58 13.20 -2.99
C LYS A 318 -20.02 13.75 -2.85
N PHE A 319 -20.35 14.30 -1.68
CA PHE A 319 -21.66 14.82 -1.30
C PHE A 319 -21.51 16.14 -0.53
#